data_AF-A0A9N7RP85-F1
#
_entry.id   AF-A0A9N7RP85-F1
#
_cell.length_a   1.000
_cell.length_b   1.000
_cell.length_c   1.000
_cell.angle_alpha   90.00
_cell.angle_beta   90.00
_cell.angle_gamma   90.00
#
_symmetry.space_group_name_H-M   'P 1'
#
loop_
_entity.id
_entity.type
_entity.pdbx_description
1 polymer ?
#
loop_
_entity_poly.entity_id
_entity_poly.type
_entity_poly.pdbx_seq_one_letter_code
_entity_poly.pdbx_strand_id
1 'polypeptide(L)'
;MGEAFNMRFTNESSRKRKEPQSGSQDLRASRSGDAQSVPTTPMSRRPVPSAMCARSEMKVIEKIQEAEAANDGRVVFSFEFFPPKTKDGVDNLFERMERMVAQNPTFCDITWGAGGSTADLTLEIANRMQNMVCVETMMHLTCTNMSVEKIDHALATIKSNGIQNVLALRGDPPRGQDKFVQVEGGFACALDLVKHIRAQYGDYFGITVAGYPEAHPDVIQDGVAPPDAYQNDLAYLKRKVDAGADLIVTQLFFDTDIFLKFVNDCRQIGITCPIVPGILPINTYQGFLRMTGMCKTKIPPEIMAALEPIKDDEEAVRAYGIHLGTEMCKKIIASGIRTLHMYTLNTDKSALAILMNLGLIEESKI
;
A
#
# COMPACT_ATOMS: atom_id res chain seq x y z
N MET A 1 2.66 -4.28 20.78
CA MET A 1 2.76 -5.13 19.57
C MET A 1 2.74 -4.22 18.35
N GLY A 2 3.69 -4.42 17.44
CA GLY A 2 3.89 -3.91 16.07
C GLY A 2 2.64 -3.46 15.33
N GLU A 3 2.78 -2.69 14.25
CA GLU A 3 1.85 -2.84 13.13
C GLU A 3 2.69 -2.95 11.86
N ALA A 4 3.08 -4.18 11.51
CA ALA A 4 3.89 -4.50 10.33
C ALA A 4 3.13 -4.32 8.99
N PHE A 5 2.14 -3.42 8.96
CA PHE A 5 1.37 -3.08 7.78
C PHE A 5 2.15 -2.11 6.87
N ASN A 6 3.07 -1.35 7.45
CA ASN A 6 3.95 -0.47 6.71
C ASN A 6 5.16 -1.27 6.21
N MET A 7 5.05 -1.83 5.01
CA MET A 7 6.12 -2.63 4.43
C MET A 7 7.42 -1.82 4.36
N ARG A 8 8.44 -2.27 5.11
CA ARG A 8 9.77 -1.62 5.13
C ARG A 8 10.49 -1.90 3.82
N PHE A 9 10.31 -1.04 2.82
CA PHE A 9 11.01 -1.21 1.54
C PHE A 9 12.46 -0.68 1.60
N THR A 10 13.43 -1.59 1.64
CA THR A 10 14.81 -1.32 1.24
C THR A 10 15.07 -1.90 -0.15
N ASN A 11 15.15 -1.04 -1.17
CA ASN A 11 15.84 -1.37 -2.41
C ASN A 11 17.34 -1.17 -2.18
N GLU A 12 18.09 -2.26 -1.99
CA GLU A 12 19.52 -2.31 -2.28
C GLU A 12 19.70 -3.14 -3.55
N SER A 13 19.61 -2.49 -4.70
CA SER A 13 20.10 -3.07 -5.94
C SER A 13 21.58 -2.71 -6.08
N SER A 14 22.44 -3.56 -5.53
CA SER A 14 23.90 -3.46 -5.64
C SER A 14 24.36 -3.78 -7.07
N ARG A 15 24.39 -2.79 -7.97
CA ARG A 15 25.15 -2.92 -9.23
C ARG A 15 26.64 -2.77 -8.91
N LYS A 16 27.36 -3.90 -8.88
CA LYS A 16 28.83 -3.95 -8.92
C LYS A 16 29.32 -3.15 -10.12
N ARG A 17 29.99 -2.01 -9.88
CA ARG A 17 30.76 -1.30 -10.91
C ARG A 17 31.99 -2.15 -11.24
N LYS A 18 32.14 -2.55 -12.50
CA LYS A 18 33.43 -2.94 -13.07
C LYS A 18 34.19 -1.65 -13.40
N GLU A 19 35.38 -1.51 -12.85
CA GLU A 19 36.35 -0.47 -13.23
C GLU A 19 36.78 -0.66 -14.69
N PRO A 20 36.95 0.41 -15.49
CA PRO A 20 37.76 0.35 -16.70
C PRO A 20 39.19 0.80 -16.38
N GLN A 21 40.14 -0.05 -16.80
CA GLN A 21 41.56 0.24 -16.83
C GLN A 21 41.89 1.44 -17.74
N SER A 22 42.95 2.14 -17.33
CA SER A 22 43.64 3.23 -17.99
C SER A 22 44.06 2.94 -19.43
N GLY A 23 43.87 3.92 -20.31
CA GLY A 23 44.46 3.97 -21.64
C GLY A 23 44.51 5.41 -22.15
N SER A 24 45.67 6.02 -21.99
CA SER A 24 46.05 7.36 -22.48
C SER A 24 45.93 7.50 -24.00
N GLN A 25 45.50 8.68 -24.48
CA GLN A 25 46.28 9.49 -25.43
C GLN A 25 45.63 10.87 -25.66
N ASP A 26 46.46 11.89 -25.43
CA ASP A 26 46.27 13.28 -25.83
C ASP A 26 46.08 13.42 -27.34
N LEU A 27 45.19 14.35 -27.75
CA LEU A 27 45.35 15.14 -28.97
C LEU A 27 44.49 16.40 -28.87
N ARG A 28 45.17 17.54 -28.65
CA ARG A 28 44.63 18.89 -28.78
C ARG A 28 44.40 19.20 -30.25
N ALA A 29 43.20 19.68 -30.59
CA ALA A 29 42.98 20.53 -31.76
C ALA A 29 41.83 21.50 -31.50
N SER A 30 42.20 22.76 -31.37
CA SER A 30 41.35 23.94 -31.26
C SER A 30 40.58 24.21 -32.56
N ARG A 31 39.25 24.35 -32.47
CA ARG A 31 38.46 25.16 -33.42
C ARG A 31 37.34 25.89 -32.68
N SER A 32 37.46 27.21 -32.68
CA SER A 32 36.45 28.20 -32.36
C SER A 32 35.29 28.12 -33.37
N GLY A 33 34.06 27.99 -32.87
CA GLY A 33 32.84 28.02 -33.67
C GLY A 33 31.69 28.52 -32.80
N ASP A 34 30.98 29.51 -33.31
CA ASP A 34 30.05 30.38 -32.62
C ASP A 34 28.89 29.69 -31.88
N ALA A 35 28.57 30.22 -30.70
CA ALA A 35 27.41 29.85 -29.92
C ALA A 35 26.14 30.43 -30.56
N GLN A 36 25.34 29.57 -31.20
CA GLN A 36 23.94 29.86 -31.51
C GLN A 36 23.05 29.20 -30.46
N SER A 37 22.38 30.03 -29.67
CA SER A 37 21.38 29.65 -28.68
C SER A 37 20.15 29.03 -29.37
N VAL A 38 19.89 27.75 -29.09
CA VAL A 38 18.63 27.08 -29.46
C VAL A 38 17.55 27.49 -28.45
N PRO A 39 16.36 27.96 -28.87
CA PRO A 39 15.29 28.30 -27.93
C PRO A 39 14.66 27.00 -27.41
N THR A 40 14.71 26.81 -26.09
CA THR A 40 13.94 25.77 -25.39
C THR A 40 12.47 26.15 -25.40
N THR A 41 11.68 25.53 -26.27
CA THR A 41 10.23 25.63 -26.21
C THR A 41 9.73 24.93 -24.93
N PRO A 42 8.96 25.59 -24.06
CA PRO A 42 8.37 24.90 -22.91
C PRO A 42 7.38 23.86 -23.44
N MET A 43 7.51 22.61 -23.02
CA MET A 43 6.45 21.62 -23.20
C MET A 43 5.17 22.15 -22.56
N SER A 44 4.20 22.47 -23.40
CA SER A 44 2.85 22.85 -23.01
C SER A 44 2.25 21.75 -22.13
N ARG A 45 2.18 22.01 -20.82
CA ARG A 45 1.37 21.21 -19.89
C ARG A 45 -0.08 21.40 -20.31
N ARG A 46 -0.66 20.42 -20.99
CA ARG A 46 -2.12 20.42 -21.18
C ARG A 46 -2.76 20.34 -19.80
N PRO A 47 -3.66 21.28 -19.44
CA PRO A 47 -4.44 21.13 -18.23
C PRO A 47 -5.29 19.87 -18.36
N VAL A 48 -5.26 19.01 -17.34
CA VAL A 48 -6.20 17.90 -17.22
C VAL A 48 -7.61 18.51 -17.20
N PRO A 49 -8.54 18.07 -18.06
CA PRO A 49 -9.87 18.68 -18.09
C PRO A 49 -10.52 18.60 -16.71
N SER A 50 -11.02 19.74 -16.22
CA SER A 50 -11.73 19.91 -14.93
C SER A 50 -12.85 18.89 -14.68
N ALA A 51 -13.34 18.20 -15.71
CA ALA A 51 -14.33 17.14 -15.61
C ALA A 51 -13.80 15.81 -15.03
N MET A 52 -12.49 15.51 -15.11
CA MET A 52 -11.94 14.27 -14.52
C MET A 52 -11.87 14.31 -12.98
N CYS A 53 -11.65 15.49 -12.41
CA CYS A 53 -11.68 15.69 -10.95
C CYS A 53 -13.08 15.92 -10.38
N ALA A 54 -14.14 15.91 -11.21
CA ALA A 54 -15.52 16.06 -10.77
C ALA A 54 -16.10 14.79 -10.09
N ARG A 55 -15.23 13.89 -9.60
CA ARG A 55 -15.67 12.78 -8.75
C ARG A 55 -16.11 13.39 -7.44
N SER A 56 -17.32 13.03 -6.99
CA SER A 56 -17.81 13.33 -5.65
C SER A 56 -16.72 12.96 -4.64
N GLU A 57 -16.18 13.94 -3.91
CA GLU A 57 -15.33 13.69 -2.75
C GLU A 57 -16.17 12.83 -1.80
N MET A 58 -15.80 11.56 -1.69
CA MET A 58 -16.51 10.57 -0.88
C MET A 58 -15.49 9.71 -0.20
N LYS A 59 -15.76 9.36 1.06
CA LYS A 59 -14.92 8.44 1.81
C LYS A 59 -14.86 7.10 1.07
N VAL A 60 -13.72 6.42 1.18
CA VAL A 60 -13.51 5.09 0.60
C VAL A 60 -14.60 4.11 1.07
N ILE A 61 -15.00 4.20 2.34
CA ILE A 61 -16.07 3.37 2.89
C ILE A 61 -17.40 3.59 2.17
N GLU A 62 -17.76 4.83 1.83
CA GLU A 62 -18.99 5.16 1.10
C GLU A 62 -18.95 4.55 -0.30
N LYS A 63 -17.82 4.65 -1.00
CA LYS A 63 -17.62 4.04 -2.33
C LYS A 63 -17.74 2.52 -2.31
N ILE A 64 -17.22 1.87 -1.25
CA ILE A 64 -17.33 0.42 -1.06
C ILE A 64 -18.80 0.05 -0.76
N GLN A 65 -19.46 0.76 0.15
CA GLN A 65 -20.85 0.50 0.50
C GLN A 65 -21.79 0.73 -0.68
N GLU A 66 -21.57 1.75 -1.51
CA GLU A 66 -22.30 1.96 -2.75
C GLU A 66 -22.13 0.79 -3.74
N ALA A 67 -20.90 0.27 -3.87
CA ALA A 67 -20.62 -0.89 -4.70
C ALA A 67 -21.33 -2.15 -4.19
N GLU A 68 -21.33 -2.37 -2.87
CA GLU A 68 -22.02 -3.49 -2.24
C GLU A 68 -23.55 -3.33 -2.36
N ALA A 69 -24.09 -2.13 -2.15
CA ALA A 69 -25.52 -1.83 -2.20
C ALA A 69 -26.12 -1.91 -3.61
N ALA A 70 -25.33 -1.59 -4.65
CA ALA A 70 -25.76 -1.72 -6.05
C ALA A 70 -26.16 -3.16 -6.40
N ASN A 71 -25.56 -4.16 -5.73
CA ASN A 71 -25.84 -5.58 -5.89
C ASN A 71 -25.86 -6.06 -7.36
N ASP A 72 -25.07 -5.39 -8.21
CA ASP A 72 -24.90 -5.68 -9.64
C ASP A 72 -23.76 -6.68 -9.91
N GLY A 73 -23.10 -7.12 -8.83
CA GLY A 73 -21.96 -8.03 -8.88
C GLY A 73 -20.63 -7.36 -9.22
N ARG A 74 -20.57 -6.03 -9.32
CA ARG A 74 -19.31 -5.33 -9.60
C ARG A 74 -18.26 -5.61 -8.52
N VAL A 75 -17.01 -5.79 -8.96
CA VAL A 75 -15.86 -5.91 -8.07
C VAL A 75 -15.07 -4.62 -8.16
N VAL A 76 -14.77 -4.02 -7.02
CA VAL A 76 -13.96 -2.82 -6.91
C VAL A 76 -12.55 -3.17 -6.46
N PHE A 77 -11.57 -2.36 -6.85
CA PHE A 77 -10.17 -2.58 -6.49
C PHE A 77 -9.43 -1.28 -6.18
N SER A 78 -8.32 -1.41 -5.49
CA SER A 78 -7.42 -0.31 -5.10
C SER A 78 -5.96 -0.69 -5.24
N PHE A 79 -5.08 0.31 -5.21
CA PHE A 79 -3.62 0.14 -5.31
C PHE A 79 -2.91 0.83 -4.15
N GLU A 80 -1.93 0.16 -3.53
CA GLU A 80 -1.01 0.78 -2.58
C GLU A 80 0.33 1.13 -3.22
N PHE A 81 0.82 2.33 -2.94
CA PHE A 81 2.12 2.85 -3.35
C PHE A 81 2.92 3.35 -2.14
N PHE A 82 4.24 3.39 -2.28
CA PHE A 82 5.12 3.91 -1.22
C PHE A 82 6.01 5.05 -1.70
N PRO A 83 6.37 6.02 -0.83
CA PRO A 83 7.30 7.09 -1.15
C PRO A 83 8.68 6.56 -1.60
N PRO A 84 9.13 6.85 -2.84
CA PRO A 84 10.44 6.44 -3.33
C PRO A 84 11.57 7.20 -2.63
N LYS A 85 12.77 6.61 -2.58
CA LYS A 85 13.93 7.21 -1.91
C LYS A 85 14.66 8.27 -2.75
N THR A 86 14.45 8.26 -4.06
CA THR A 86 15.18 9.11 -5.02
C THR A 86 14.19 9.96 -5.79
N LYS A 87 14.63 11.14 -6.24
CA LYS A 87 13.82 12.03 -7.07
C LYS A 87 13.36 11.35 -8.36
N ASP A 88 14.26 10.69 -9.08
CA ASP A 88 13.90 9.91 -10.27
C ASP A 88 12.87 8.82 -9.94
N GLY A 89 12.93 8.24 -8.74
CA GLY A 89 11.94 7.27 -8.27
C GLY A 89 10.56 7.89 -8.09
N VAL A 90 10.49 9.13 -7.58
CA VAL A 90 9.26 9.90 -7.42
C VAL A 90 8.64 10.24 -8.78
N ASP A 91 9.45 10.70 -9.74
CA ASP A 91 8.96 11.00 -11.10
C ASP A 91 8.40 9.74 -11.78
N ASN A 92 9.15 8.63 -11.72
CA ASN A 92 8.70 7.32 -12.22
C ASN A 92 7.44 6.80 -11.51
N LEU A 93 7.26 7.13 -10.23
CA LEU A 93 6.07 6.75 -9.49
C LEU A 93 4.84 7.49 -10.02
N PHE A 94 4.93 8.79 -10.27
CA PHE A 94 3.81 9.57 -10.79
C PHE A 94 3.37 9.10 -12.18
N GLU A 95 4.32 8.84 -13.09
CA GLU A 95 4.00 8.26 -14.40
C GLU A 95 3.28 6.92 -14.29
N ARG A 96 3.69 6.08 -13.32
CA ARG A 96 3.04 4.79 -13.07
C ARG A 96 1.65 4.96 -12.47
N MET A 97 1.49 5.87 -11.52
CA MET A 97 0.19 6.18 -10.91
C MET A 97 -0.81 6.63 -11.97
N GLU A 98 -0.42 7.50 -12.91
CA GLU A 98 -1.30 7.93 -14.01
C GLU A 98 -1.78 6.74 -14.85
N ARG A 99 -0.89 5.82 -15.24
CA ARG A 99 -1.26 4.60 -16.00
C ARG A 99 -2.18 3.66 -15.21
N MET A 100 -1.89 3.45 -13.92
CA MET A 100 -2.66 2.55 -13.08
C MET A 100 -4.03 3.15 -12.73
N VAL A 101 -4.12 4.46 -12.49
CA VAL A 101 -5.38 5.16 -12.20
C VAL A 101 -6.28 5.23 -13.43
N ALA A 102 -5.73 5.22 -14.65
CA ALA A 102 -6.52 5.10 -15.88
C ALA A 102 -7.40 3.83 -15.92
N GLN A 103 -7.08 2.82 -15.11
CA GLN A 103 -7.89 1.62 -14.94
C GLN A 103 -9.11 1.81 -14.02
N ASN A 104 -9.32 3.01 -13.48
CA ASN A 104 -10.39 3.36 -12.55
C ASN A 104 -10.42 2.55 -11.24
N PRO A 105 -9.30 2.48 -10.49
CA PRO A 105 -9.36 2.01 -9.11
C PRO A 105 -10.33 2.90 -8.30
N THR A 106 -10.99 2.31 -7.31
CA THR A 106 -11.91 3.02 -6.42
C THR A 106 -11.14 4.00 -5.53
N PHE A 107 -9.95 3.61 -5.09
CA PHE A 107 -9.05 4.42 -4.30
C PHE A 107 -7.59 3.96 -4.44
N CYS A 108 -6.65 4.79 -4.03
CA CYS A 108 -5.22 4.47 -3.94
C CYS A 108 -4.67 4.86 -2.57
N ASP A 109 -3.75 4.06 -2.04
CA ASP A 109 -3.15 4.26 -0.73
C ASP A 109 -1.69 4.68 -0.86
N ILE A 110 -1.26 5.64 -0.03
CA ILE A 110 0.13 6.05 0.05
C ILE A 110 0.67 5.70 1.44
N THR A 111 1.72 4.88 1.46
CA THR A 111 2.35 4.47 2.71
C THR A 111 3.10 5.61 3.41
N TRP A 112 3.31 5.45 4.72
CA TRP A 112 3.92 6.46 5.58
C TRP A 112 5.16 5.89 6.26
N GLY A 113 6.35 6.40 5.96
CA GLY A 113 7.60 5.89 6.53
C GLY A 113 7.60 5.91 8.06
N ALA A 114 8.16 4.86 8.68
CA ALA A 114 8.23 4.72 10.13
C ALA A 114 8.74 6.01 10.81
N GLY A 115 8.05 6.44 11.87
CA GLY A 115 8.36 7.66 12.62
C GLY A 115 8.23 8.97 11.83
N GLY A 116 7.52 8.97 10.70
CA GLY A 116 7.39 10.15 9.85
C GLY A 116 8.63 10.45 9.02
N SER A 117 9.50 9.46 8.80
CA SER A 117 10.73 9.63 8.01
C SER A 117 10.49 10.06 6.57
N THR A 118 9.28 9.84 6.04
CA THR A 118 8.86 10.28 4.71
C THR A 118 7.65 11.21 4.76
N ALA A 119 7.36 11.86 5.90
CA ALA A 119 6.14 12.64 6.12
C ALA A 119 5.88 13.65 5.00
N ASP A 120 6.83 14.54 4.72
CA ASP A 120 6.70 15.59 3.71
C ASP A 120 6.43 15.02 2.31
N LEU A 121 7.20 13.99 1.91
CA LEU A 121 7.03 13.34 0.62
C LEU A 121 5.70 12.57 0.52
N THR A 122 5.23 11.98 1.62
CA THR A 122 3.94 11.29 1.68
C THR A 122 2.80 12.29 1.48
N LEU A 123 2.86 13.43 2.16
CA LEU A 123 1.89 14.52 2.02
C LEU A 123 1.88 15.09 0.59
N GLU A 124 3.05 15.27 -0.02
CA GLU A 124 3.18 15.72 -1.41
C GLU A 124 2.55 14.73 -2.39
N ILE A 125 2.91 13.43 -2.28
CA ILE A 125 2.39 12.39 -3.16
C ILE A 125 0.88 12.25 -2.98
N ALA A 126 0.38 12.24 -1.75
CA ALA A 126 -1.05 12.12 -1.47
C ALA A 126 -1.84 13.31 -2.03
N ASN A 127 -1.33 14.53 -1.88
CA ASN A 127 -1.94 15.73 -2.45
C ASN A 127 -1.98 15.66 -3.99
N ARG A 128 -0.88 15.25 -4.63
CA ARG A 128 -0.82 15.13 -6.09
C ARG A 128 -1.75 14.03 -6.60
N MET A 129 -1.85 12.91 -5.88
CA MET A 129 -2.78 11.83 -6.19
C MET A 129 -4.24 12.31 -6.16
N GLN A 130 -4.64 12.99 -5.08
CA GLN A 130 -5.99 13.53 -4.92
C GLN A 130 -6.30 14.61 -5.97
N ASN A 131 -5.44 15.63 -6.10
CA ASN A 131 -5.78 16.87 -6.77
C ASN A 131 -5.27 17.00 -8.21
N MET A 132 -4.35 16.13 -8.65
CA MET A 132 -3.84 16.15 -10.02
C MET A 132 -4.14 14.86 -10.78
N VAL A 133 -4.01 13.71 -10.13
CA VAL A 133 -4.33 12.40 -10.72
C VAL A 133 -5.84 12.08 -10.58
N CYS A 134 -6.55 12.77 -9.67
CA CYS A 134 -8.00 12.72 -9.50
C CYS A 134 -8.52 11.32 -9.11
N VAL A 135 -7.83 10.66 -8.17
CA VAL A 135 -8.30 9.41 -7.53
C VAL A 135 -8.43 9.61 -6.03
N GLU A 136 -9.41 8.95 -5.43
CA GLU A 136 -9.58 8.95 -3.99
C GLU A 136 -8.32 8.45 -3.30
N THR A 137 -7.77 9.26 -2.42
CA THR A 137 -6.49 8.96 -1.81
C THR A 137 -6.68 8.62 -0.34
N MET A 138 -6.19 7.46 0.08
CA MET A 138 -6.05 7.12 1.50
C MET A 138 -4.60 7.29 1.92
N MET A 139 -4.36 8.13 2.93
CA MET A 139 -3.01 8.30 3.45
C MET A 139 -2.80 7.40 4.66
N HIS A 140 -1.71 6.63 4.68
CA HIS A 140 -1.28 5.97 5.91
C HIS A 140 -0.82 7.02 6.91
N LEU A 141 -1.10 6.78 8.19
CA LEU A 141 -0.60 7.63 9.26
C LEU A 141 -0.21 6.76 10.45
N THR A 142 1.09 6.69 10.76
CA THR A 142 1.58 5.98 11.95
C THR A 142 1.60 6.91 13.14
N CYS A 143 1.26 6.42 14.34
CA CYS A 143 1.18 7.24 15.54
C CYS A 143 2.38 7.12 16.49
N THR A 144 3.35 6.26 16.17
CA THR A 144 4.52 6.01 17.04
C THR A 144 5.78 6.67 16.53
N ASN A 145 6.71 6.96 17.44
CA ASN A 145 7.98 7.65 17.18
C ASN A 145 7.84 9.09 16.66
N MET A 146 6.71 9.73 16.94
CA MET A 146 6.46 11.14 16.61
C MET A 146 5.60 11.80 17.69
N SER A 147 5.69 13.13 17.78
CA SER A 147 4.87 13.91 18.70
C SER A 147 3.45 14.08 18.16
N VAL A 148 2.49 14.39 19.04
CA VAL A 148 1.09 14.60 18.65
C VAL A 148 0.96 15.78 17.69
N GLU A 149 1.79 16.82 17.82
CA GLU A 149 1.77 18.00 16.94
C GLU A 149 2.09 17.63 15.49
N LYS A 150 2.98 16.65 15.26
CA LYS A 150 3.27 16.18 13.89
C LYS A 150 2.08 15.43 13.29
N ILE A 151 1.34 14.70 14.11
CA ILE A 151 0.14 13.98 13.69
C ILE A 151 -0.96 14.99 13.36
N ASP A 152 -1.16 16.00 14.20
CA ASP A 152 -2.10 17.09 13.98
C ASP A 152 -1.76 17.89 12.72
N HIS A 153 -0.47 18.18 12.50
CA HIS A 153 -0.03 18.85 11.28
C HIS A 153 -0.36 18.01 10.04
N ALA A 154 -0.09 16.70 10.05
CA ALA A 154 -0.42 15.83 8.93
C ALA A 154 -1.94 15.79 8.67
N LEU A 155 -2.76 15.60 9.71
CA LEU A 155 -4.22 15.55 9.61
C LEU A 155 -4.81 16.88 9.10
N ALA A 156 -4.33 18.02 9.62
CA ALA A 156 -4.75 19.34 9.14
C ALA A 156 -4.39 19.56 7.67
N THR A 157 -3.19 19.12 7.26
CA THR A 157 -2.70 19.26 5.89
C THR A 157 -3.53 18.45 4.90
N ILE A 158 -3.78 17.17 5.18
CA ILE A 158 -4.58 16.34 4.27
C ILE A 158 -6.03 16.81 4.20
N LYS A 159 -6.61 17.31 5.31
CA LYS A 159 -7.93 17.95 5.31
C LYS A 159 -7.97 19.19 4.43
N SER A 160 -6.95 20.06 4.50
CA SER A 160 -6.89 21.25 3.63
C SER A 160 -6.70 20.89 2.15
N ASN A 161 -6.21 19.69 1.85
CA ASN A 161 -6.05 19.17 0.50
C ASN A 161 -7.28 18.38 0.00
N GLY A 162 -8.38 18.34 0.77
CA GLY A 162 -9.61 17.62 0.40
C GLY A 162 -9.55 16.09 0.60
N ILE A 163 -8.48 15.56 1.20
CA ILE A 163 -8.35 14.13 1.45
C ILE A 163 -9.20 13.76 2.67
N GLN A 164 -10.09 12.77 2.50
CA GLN A 164 -11.01 12.31 3.54
C GLN A 164 -10.64 10.94 4.12
N ASN A 165 -9.55 10.30 3.69
CA ASN A 165 -9.29 8.90 4.03
C ASN A 165 -7.94 8.72 4.70
N VAL A 166 -7.95 8.11 5.90
CA VAL A 166 -6.75 7.84 6.69
C VAL A 166 -6.72 6.38 7.09
N LEU A 167 -5.61 5.69 6.78
CA LEU A 167 -5.29 4.43 7.40
C LEU A 167 -4.52 4.68 8.69
N ALA A 168 -5.22 4.56 9.83
CA ALA A 168 -4.66 4.79 11.15
C ALA A 168 -3.85 3.57 11.59
N LEU A 169 -2.53 3.79 11.71
CA LEU A 169 -1.56 2.76 12.06
C LEU A 169 -0.83 3.13 13.34
N ARG A 170 -0.33 2.11 14.03
CA ARG A 170 0.63 2.29 15.12
C ARG A 170 1.98 2.67 14.53
N GLY A 171 2.45 1.88 13.57
CA GLY A 171 3.80 1.95 13.03
C GLY A 171 4.78 0.97 13.68
N ASP A 172 5.90 0.81 12.99
CA ASP A 172 6.99 -0.05 13.40
C ASP A 172 7.96 0.66 14.37
N PRO A 173 8.72 -0.10 15.19
CA PRO A 173 9.85 0.47 15.91
C PRO A 173 10.86 1.17 14.97
N PRO A 174 11.66 2.13 15.45
CA PRO A 174 12.74 2.72 14.68
C PRO A 174 13.75 1.66 14.19
N ARG A 175 14.51 1.99 13.13
CA ARG A 175 15.57 1.08 12.66
C ARG A 175 16.59 0.82 13.77
N GLY A 176 16.92 -0.46 13.98
CA GLY A 176 17.88 -0.90 15.00
C GLY A 176 17.29 -1.06 16.40
N GLN A 177 15.97 -0.91 16.58
CA GLN A 177 15.29 -1.19 17.83
C GLN A 177 14.28 -2.34 17.67
N ASP A 178 14.32 -3.30 18.58
CA ASP A 178 13.41 -4.45 18.57
C ASP A 178 12.06 -4.11 19.21
N LYS A 179 11.99 -3.05 20.01
CA LYS A 179 10.79 -2.65 20.76
C LYS A 179 10.45 -1.20 20.53
N PHE A 180 9.15 -0.96 20.42
CA PHE A 180 8.59 0.39 20.45
C PHE A 180 8.76 0.97 21.86
N VAL A 181 9.21 2.23 21.93
CA VAL A 181 9.23 3.05 23.13
C VAL A 181 8.34 4.26 22.87
N GLN A 182 7.34 4.46 23.73
CA GLN A 182 6.43 5.59 23.62
C GLN A 182 7.18 6.90 23.87
N VAL A 183 7.02 7.86 22.98
CA VAL A 183 7.48 9.24 23.19
C VAL A 183 6.64 9.85 24.29
N GLU A 184 7.25 10.59 25.22
CA GLU A 184 6.53 11.29 26.28
C GLU A 184 5.41 12.16 25.69
N GLY A 185 4.17 11.97 26.17
CA GLY A 185 2.98 12.64 25.64
C GLY A 185 2.49 12.16 24.26
N GLY A 186 3.18 11.24 23.60
CA GLY A 186 2.79 10.65 22.31
C GLY A 186 1.83 9.46 22.43
N PHE A 187 1.37 8.95 21.29
CA PHE A 187 0.48 7.77 21.26
C PHE A 187 1.23 6.45 21.41
N ALA A 188 0.55 5.46 22.00
CA ALA A 188 1.12 4.12 22.22
C ALA A 188 0.64 3.11 21.17
N CYS A 189 -0.55 3.33 20.60
CA CYS A 189 -1.20 2.35 19.74
C CYS A 189 -2.13 3.01 18.69
N ALA A 190 -2.44 2.28 17.62
CA ALA A 190 -3.36 2.74 16.58
C ALA A 190 -4.74 3.11 17.13
N LEU A 191 -5.19 2.44 18.21
CA LEU A 191 -6.45 2.78 18.89
C LEU A 191 -6.46 4.22 19.41
N ASP A 192 -5.33 4.73 19.91
CA ASP A 192 -5.23 6.12 20.39
C ASP A 192 -5.38 7.09 19.21
N LEU A 193 -4.78 6.76 18.06
CA LEU A 193 -4.90 7.55 16.84
C LEU A 193 -6.34 7.58 16.31
N VAL A 194 -7.04 6.45 16.29
CA VAL A 194 -8.46 6.40 15.89
C VAL A 194 -9.30 7.32 16.77
N LYS A 195 -9.15 7.20 18.11
CA LYS A 195 -9.86 8.06 19.07
C LYS A 195 -9.54 9.53 18.88
N HIS A 196 -8.27 9.86 18.64
CA HIS A 196 -7.81 11.22 18.42
C HIS A 196 -8.43 11.83 17.15
N ILE A 197 -8.38 11.12 16.03
CA ILE A 197 -8.99 11.56 14.77
C ILE A 197 -10.48 11.80 14.96
N ARG A 198 -11.20 10.87 15.60
CA ARG A 198 -12.64 11.02 15.88
C ARG A 198 -12.94 12.20 16.80
N ALA A 199 -12.14 12.42 17.85
CA ALA A 199 -12.32 13.53 18.78
C ALA A 199 -12.11 14.90 18.13
N GLN A 200 -11.11 15.03 17.25
CA GLN A 200 -10.73 16.31 16.63
C GLN A 200 -11.54 16.63 15.36
N TYR A 201 -11.88 15.62 14.56
CA TYR A 201 -12.44 15.79 13.22
C TYR A 201 -13.85 15.19 13.06
N GLY A 202 -14.38 14.53 14.10
CA GLY A 202 -15.68 13.87 14.05
C GLY A 202 -15.75 12.87 12.91
N ASP A 203 -16.73 13.07 12.04
CA ASP A 203 -16.99 12.23 10.87
C ASP A 203 -16.37 12.78 9.58
N TYR A 204 -15.45 13.74 9.63
CA TYR A 204 -14.82 14.25 8.40
C TYR A 204 -14.00 13.16 7.68
N PHE A 205 -13.22 12.39 8.45
CA PHE A 205 -12.36 11.34 7.89
C PHE A 205 -13.05 9.97 7.90
N GLY A 206 -12.97 9.23 6.79
CA GLY A 206 -13.05 7.78 6.79
C GLY A 206 -11.78 7.19 7.41
N ILE A 207 -11.93 6.36 8.44
CA ILE A 207 -10.81 5.76 9.17
C ILE A 207 -10.72 4.28 8.84
N THR A 208 -9.63 3.90 8.20
CA THR A 208 -9.28 2.50 7.99
C THR A 208 -8.31 2.06 9.08
N VAL A 209 -8.35 0.78 9.48
CA VAL A 209 -7.34 0.17 10.36
C VAL A 209 -6.82 -1.15 9.77
N ALA A 210 -5.58 -1.50 10.12
CA ALA A 210 -5.00 -2.78 9.74
C ALA A 210 -5.63 -3.96 10.50
N GLY A 211 -5.94 -5.04 9.78
CA GLY A 211 -6.29 -6.36 10.31
C GLY A 211 -5.25 -7.42 9.96
N TYR A 212 -5.08 -8.44 10.79
CA TYR A 212 -4.05 -9.48 10.59
C TYR A 212 -4.69 -10.86 10.59
N PRO A 213 -4.91 -11.49 9.41
CA PRO A 213 -5.55 -12.80 9.33
C PRO A 213 -4.83 -13.90 10.11
N GLU A 214 -3.52 -13.76 10.30
CA GLU A 214 -2.63 -14.71 10.98
C GLU A 214 -2.16 -14.22 12.37
N ALA A 215 -2.83 -13.19 12.91
CA ALA A 215 -2.37 -12.35 14.03
C ALA A 215 -1.20 -11.42 13.68
N HIS A 216 -1.00 -10.42 14.53
CA HIS A 216 0.11 -9.49 14.40
C HIS A 216 1.49 -10.20 14.41
N PRO A 217 2.44 -9.87 13.51
CA PRO A 217 3.74 -10.58 13.41
C PRO A 217 4.58 -10.62 14.70
N ASP A 218 4.47 -9.62 15.59
CA ASP A 218 5.12 -9.65 16.91
C ASP A 218 4.77 -10.88 17.76
N VAL A 219 3.60 -11.49 17.56
CA VAL A 219 3.15 -12.66 18.32
C VAL A 219 3.27 -13.98 17.57
N ILE A 220 3.66 -13.94 16.28
CA ILE A 220 3.90 -15.14 15.49
C ILE A 220 5.29 -15.71 15.83
N GLN A 221 5.30 -16.98 16.22
CA GLN A 221 6.50 -17.79 16.43
C GLN A 221 6.41 -19.01 15.51
N ASP A 222 7.48 -19.33 14.78
CA ASP A 222 7.53 -20.50 13.86
C ASP A 222 6.36 -20.59 12.85
N GLY A 223 5.89 -19.43 12.37
CA GLY A 223 4.86 -19.33 11.32
C GLY A 223 3.41 -19.50 11.78
N VAL A 224 3.14 -19.63 13.08
CA VAL A 224 1.78 -19.68 13.63
C VAL A 224 1.69 -18.88 14.93
N ALA A 225 0.62 -18.10 15.11
CA ALA A 225 0.34 -17.44 16.39
C ALA A 225 -0.29 -18.41 17.40
N PRO A 226 0.07 -18.35 18.68
CA PRO A 226 -0.68 -19.02 19.74
C PRO A 226 -2.17 -18.64 19.69
N PRO A 227 -3.11 -19.58 19.95
CA PRO A 227 -4.54 -19.29 19.84
C PRO A 227 -5.02 -18.10 20.68
N ASP A 228 -4.50 -17.97 21.90
CA ASP A 228 -4.78 -16.84 22.79
C ASP A 228 -4.24 -15.52 22.24
N ALA A 229 -3.05 -15.53 21.62
CA ALA A 229 -2.49 -14.34 20.97
C ALA A 229 -3.33 -13.89 19.77
N TYR A 230 -3.82 -14.83 18.96
CA TYR A 230 -4.77 -14.53 17.87
C TYR A 230 -6.08 -13.94 18.39
N GLN A 231 -6.67 -14.53 19.44
CA GLN A 231 -7.90 -14.00 20.05
C GLN A 231 -7.70 -12.61 20.66
N ASN A 232 -6.54 -12.36 21.28
CA ASN A 232 -6.19 -11.03 21.79
C ASN A 232 -6.06 -9.99 20.67
N ASP A 233 -5.49 -10.37 19.52
CA ASP A 233 -5.36 -9.49 18.36
C ASP A 233 -6.73 -9.16 17.74
N LEU A 234 -7.62 -10.15 17.64
CA LEU A 234 -9.03 -9.95 17.24
C LEU A 234 -9.79 -9.02 18.19
N ALA A 235 -9.64 -9.21 19.50
CA ALA A 235 -10.26 -8.34 20.50
C ALA A 235 -9.72 -6.90 20.42
N TYR A 236 -8.43 -6.73 20.13
CA TYR A 236 -7.83 -5.42 19.90
C TYR A 236 -8.34 -4.77 18.60
N LEU A 237 -8.47 -5.53 17.51
CA LEU A 237 -9.10 -5.07 16.27
C LEU A 237 -10.54 -4.60 16.51
N LYS A 238 -11.35 -5.36 17.26
CA LYS A 238 -12.71 -4.95 17.65
C LYS A 238 -12.71 -3.63 18.40
N ARG A 239 -11.77 -3.42 19.34
CA ARG A 239 -11.63 -2.13 20.04
C ARG A 239 -11.30 -0.97 19.10
N LYS A 240 -10.49 -1.19 18.05
CA LYS A 240 -10.21 -0.17 17.03
C LYS A 240 -11.47 0.18 16.24
N VAL A 241 -12.25 -0.83 15.83
CA VAL A 241 -13.55 -0.63 15.17
C VAL A 241 -14.52 0.11 16.07
N ASP A 242 -14.67 -0.30 17.33
CA ASP A 242 -15.58 0.34 18.30
C ASP A 242 -15.20 1.78 18.65
N ALA A 243 -13.93 2.14 18.50
CA ALA A 243 -13.47 3.51 18.66
C ALA A 243 -13.81 4.41 17.46
N GLY A 244 -14.34 3.84 16.38
CA GLY A 244 -14.80 4.54 15.19
C GLY A 244 -14.00 4.27 13.92
N ALA A 245 -13.33 3.13 13.78
CA ALA A 245 -12.81 2.73 12.47
C ALA A 245 -13.94 2.20 11.56
N ASP A 246 -13.93 2.62 10.30
CA ASP A 246 -15.00 2.36 9.32
C ASP A 246 -14.67 1.22 8.35
N LEU A 247 -13.38 0.89 8.21
CA LEU A 247 -12.88 -0.06 7.23
C LEU A 247 -11.70 -0.85 7.81
N ILE A 248 -11.57 -2.12 7.42
CA ILE A 248 -10.37 -2.91 7.68
C ILE A 248 -9.69 -3.24 6.36
N VAL A 249 -8.39 -3.00 6.25
CA VAL A 249 -7.55 -3.60 5.20
C VAL A 249 -6.65 -4.63 5.87
N THR A 250 -6.61 -5.85 5.33
CA THR A 250 -5.83 -6.92 5.93
C THR A 250 -4.38 -6.88 5.48
N GLN A 251 -3.46 -7.26 6.37
CA GLN A 251 -2.13 -7.71 5.96
C GLN A 251 -2.22 -8.79 4.87
N LEU A 252 -1.16 -8.89 4.06
CA LEU A 252 -1.00 -9.92 3.05
C LEU A 252 -1.07 -11.34 3.65
N PHE A 253 -1.63 -12.26 2.87
CA PHE A 253 -1.74 -13.69 3.16
C PHE A 253 -1.56 -14.47 1.85
N PHE A 254 -1.18 -15.74 1.95
CA PHE A 254 -1.11 -16.65 0.79
C PHE A 254 -2.03 -17.87 0.90
N ASP A 255 -2.70 -18.03 2.04
CA ASP A 255 -3.75 -19.02 2.27
C ASP A 255 -5.10 -18.31 2.33
N THR A 256 -5.94 -18.52 1.31
CA THR A 256 -7.25 -17.86 1.25
C THR A 256 -8.21 -18.39 2.31
N ASP A 257 -8.05 -19.64 2.78
CA ASP A 257 -8.92 -20.18 3.83
C ASP A 257 -8.64 -19.54 5.18
N ILE A 258 -7.38 -19.15 5.44
CA ILE A 258 -7.03 -18.35 6.62
C ILE A 258 -7.72 -16.99 6.59
N PHE A 259 -7.73 -16.31 5.45
CA PHE A 259 -8.42 -15.03 5.30
C PHE A 259 -9.93 -15.18 5.51
N LEU A 260 -10.57 -16.17 4.89
CA LEU A 260 -12.01 -16.40 5.05
C LEU A 260 -12.38 -16.79 6.50
N LYS A 261 -11.52 -17.56 7.17
CA LYS A 261 -11.67 -17.83 8.61
C LYS A 261 -11.59 -16.54 9.42
N PHE A 262 -10.61 -15.67 9.16
CA PHE A 262 -10.48 -14.38 9.84
C PHE A 262 -11.72 -13.50 9.65
N VAL A 263 -12.27 -13.43 8.43
CA VAL A 263 -13.53 -12.73 8.17
C VAL A 263 -14.65 -13.28 9.05
N ASN A 264 -14.83 -14.61 9.08
CA ASN A 264 -15.84 -15.26 9.91
C ASN A 264 -15.66 -14.96 11.42
N ASP A 265 -14.43 -15.04 11.91
CA ASP A 265 -14.11 -14.75 13.32
C ASP A 265 -14.40 -13.28 13.67
N CYS A 266 -14.07 -12.34 12.77
CA CYS A 266 -14.46 -10.93 12.91
C CYS A 266 -15.97 -10.75 13.01
N ARG A 267 -16.76 -11.46 12.17
CA ARG A 267 -18.22 -11.41 12.23
C ARG A 267 -18.76 -11.98 13.53
N GLN A 268 -18.20 -13.08 14.05
CA GLN A 268 -18.62 -13.69 15.31
C GLN A 268 -18.45 -12.77 16.53
N ILE A 269 -17.45 -11.88 16.50
CA ILE A 269 -17.24 -10.89 17.57
C ILE A 269 -17.94 -9.54 17.30
N GLY A 270 -18.79 -9.47 16.26
CA GLY A 270 -19.62 -8.30 15.96
C GLY A 270 -18.93 -7.18 15.17
N ILE A 271 -17.79 -7.44 14.51
CA ILE A 271 -17.25 -6.49 13.52
C ILE A 271 -18.12 -6.58 12.27
N THR A 272 -18.80 -5.49 11.91
CA THR A 272 -19.70 -5.44 10.75
C THR A 272 -19.18 -4.59 9.60
N CYS A 273 -18.14 -3.78 9.82
CA CYS A 273 -17.53 -2.99 8.76
C CYS A 273 -16.91 -3.88 7.65
N PRO A 274 -16.74 -3.35 6.43
CA PRO A 274 -16.09 -4.09 5.35
C PRO A 274 -14.64 -4.46 5.71
N ILE A 275 -14.22 -5.63 5.23
CA ILE A 275 -12.87 -6.18 5.41
C ILE A 275 -12.30 -6.41 4.01
N VAL A 276 -11.29 -5.64 3.65
CA VAL A 276 -10.66 -5.65 2.33
C VAL A 276 -9.39 -6.51 2.38
N PRO A 277 -9.30 -7.58 1.58
CA PRO A 277 -8.10 -8.41 1.50
C PRO A 277 -6.95 -7.66 0.84
N GLY A 278 -5.81 -7.62 1.52
CA GLY A 278 -4.53 -7.18 0.96
C GLY A 278 -3.86 -8.28 0.14
N ILE A 279 -3.74 -8.08 -1.17
CA ILE A 279 -3.19 -9.04 -2.13
C ILE A 279 -1.81 -8.57 -2.59
N LEU A 280 -0.78 -9.38 -2.31
CA LEU A 280 0.58 -9.13 -2.78
C LEU A 280 0.93 -10.06 -3.96
N PRO A 281 1.07 -9.52 -5.19
CA PRO A 281 1.58 -10.31 -6.30
C PRO A 281 3.04 -10.72 -6.11
N ILE A 282 3.36 -11.99 -6.38
CA ILE A 282 4.74 -12.48 -6.38
C ILE A 282 5.45 -12.00 -7.66
N ASN A 283 6.40 -11.08 -7.50
CA ASN A 283 7.15 -10.52 -8.62
C ASN A 283 8.52 -11.19 -8.83
N THR A 284 9.22 -11.51 -7.74
CA THR A 284 10.53 -12.16 -7.74
C THR A 284 10.64 -13.09 -6.54
N TYR A 285 11.41 -14.16 -6.65
CA TYR A 285 11.54 -15.17 -5.60
C TYR A 285 12.16 -14.56 -4.33
N GLN A 286 13.25 -13.80 -4.48
CA GLN A 286 13.92 -13.14 -3.36
C GLN A 286 13.07 -12.02 -2.72
N GLY A 287 12.29 -11.29 -3.53
CA GLY A 287 11.35 -10.29 -3.04
C GLY A 287 10.26 -10.93 -2.18
N PHE A 288 9.72 -12.05 -2.65
CA PHE A 288 8.71 -12.83 -1.95
C PHE A 288 9.21 -13.39 -0.61
N LEU A 289 10.36 -14.06 -0.57
CA LEU A 289 10.93 -14.57 0.67
C LEU A 289 11.20 -13.47 1.71
N ARG A 290 11.77 -12.35 1.26
CA ARG A 290 12.04 -11.21 2.13
C ARG A 290 10.76 -10.62 2.71
N MET A 291 9.72 -10.44 1.89
CA MET A 291 8.48 -9.83 2.35
C MET A 291 7.75 -10.74 3.33
N THR A 292 7.59 -12.00 2.97
CA THR A 292 6.89 -13.00 3.80
C THR A 292 7.64 -13.29 5.10
N GLY A 293 8.97 -13.31 5.07
CA GLY A 293 9.79 -13.40 6.28
C GLY A 293 9.65 -12.19 7.21
N MET A 294 9.58 -10.97 6.65
CA MET A 294 9.38 -9.74 7.44
C MET A 294 7.99 -9.72 8.10
N CYS A 295 6.96 -10.10 7.36
CA CYS A 295 5.58 -10.16 7.84
C CYS A 295 5.28 -11.44 8.64
N LYS A 296 6.22 -12.40 8.70
CA LYS A 296 6.01 -13.75 9.25
C LYS A 296 4.76 -14.45 8.72
N THR A 297 4.43 -14.20 7.46
CA THR A 297 3.26 -14.77 6.78
C THR A 297 3.49 -16.26 6.54
N LYS A 298 2.51 -17.10 6.87
CA LYS A 298 2.52 -18.53 6.56
C LYS A 298 2.41 -18.73 5.06
N ILE A 299 3.34 -19.50 4.52
CA ILE A 299 3.38 -19.87 3.11
C ILE A 299 2.94 -21.33 2.97
N PRO A 300 1.80 -21.59 2.29
CA PRO A 300 1.43 -22.94 1.90
C PRO A 300 2.60 -23.69 1.22
N PRO A 301 2.95 -24.91 1.66
CA PRO A 301 4.11 -25.65 1.14
C PRO A 301 4.11 -25.83 -0.38
N GLU A 302 2.94 -25.95 -0.99
CA GLU A 302 2.76 -26.06 -2.43
C GLU A 302 3.27 -24.83 -3.19
N ILE A 303 3.21 -23.64 -2.59
CA ILE A 303 3.74 -22.42 -3.20
C ILE A 303 5.26 -22.48 -3.28
N MET A 304 5.91 -22.90 -2.20
CA MET A 304 7.37 -23.06 -2.20
C MET A 304 7.79 -24.19 -3.15
N ALA A 305 7.07 -25.30 -3.17
CA ALA A 305 7.35 -26.41 -4.08
C ALA A 305 7.24 -26.00 -5.57
N ALA A 306 6.31 -25.10 -5.90
CA ALA A 306 6.15 -24.58 -7.26
C ALA A 306 7.22 -23.52 -7.62
N LEU A 307 7.63 -22.70 -6.66
CA LEU A 307 8.60 -21.62 -6.87
C LEU A 307 10.05 -22.09 -6.90
N GLU A 308 10.42 -23.08 -6.09
CA GLU A 308 11.83 -23.51 -5.94
C GLU A 308 12.49 -23.93 -7.26
N PRO A 309 11.84 -24.69 -8.17
CA PRO A 309 12.42 -25.08 -9.44
C PRO A 309 12.64 -23.93 -10.42
N ILE A 310 11.89 -22.83 -10.26
CA ILE A 310 11.90 -21.67 -11.17
C ILE A 310 12.54 -20.43 -10.53
N LYS A 311 13.15 -20.55 -9.34
CA LYS A 311 13.61 -19.41 -8.52
C LYS A 311 14.58 -18.45 -9.21
N ASP A 312 15.34 -18.95 -10.19
CA ASP A 312 16.33 -18.19 -10.96
C ASP A 312 15.76 -17.64 -12.29
N ASP A 313 14.50 -17.95 -12.62
CA ASP A 313 13.76 -17.42 -13.77
C ASP A 313 12.71 -16.40 -13.31
N GLU A 314 13.06 -15.11 -13.42
CA GLU A 314 12.18 -14.02 -12.99
C GLU A 314 10.87 -13.94 -13.80
N GLU A 315 10.85 -14.38 -15.06
CA GLU A 315 9.63 -14.38 -15.88
C GLU A 315 8.70 -15.50 -15.44
N ALA A 316 9.23 -16.70 -15.24
CA ALA A 316 8.46 -17.83 -14.74
C ALA A 316 7.90 -17.57 -13.33
N VAL A 317 8.71 -17.01 -12.42
CA VAL A 317 8.25 -16.66 -11.05
C VAL A 317 7.11 -15.65 -11.10
N ARG A 318 7.22 -14.63 -11.95
CA ARG A 318 6.17 -13.62 -12.12
C ARG A 318 4.90 -14.23 -12.71
N ALA A 319 5.04 -15.07 -13.73
CA ALA A 319 3.90 -15.77 -14.35
C ALA A 319 3.16 -16.64 -13.32
N TYR A 320 3.90 -17.38 -12.50
CA TYR A 320 3.33 -18.13 -11.37
C TYR A 320 2.64 -17.21 -10.37
N GLY A 321 3.27 -16.09 -10.00
CA GLY A 321 2.69 -15.11 -9.07
C GLY A 321 1.38 -14.49 -9.57
N ILE A 322 1.28 -14.20 -10.86
CA ILE A 322 0.06 -13.71 -11.51
C ILE A 322 -1.02 -14.79 -11.45
N HIS A 323 -0.68 -16.03 -11.79
CA HIS A 323 -1.62 -17.15 -11.73
C HIS A 323 -2.16 -17.37 -10.31
N LEU A 324 -1.27 -17.48 -9.33
CA LEU A 324 -1.64 -17.66 -7.92
C LEU A 324 -2.53 -16.51 -7.42
N GLY A 325 -2.14 -15.26 -7.65
CA GLY A 325 -2.92 -14.09 -7.25
C GLY A 325 -4.31 -14.06 -7.91
N THR A 326 -4.40 -14.49 -9.17
CA THR A 326 -5.68 -14.63 -9.88
C THR A 326 -6.59 -15.64 -9.18
N GLU A 327 -6.09 -16.83 -8.86
CA GLU A 327 -6.88 -17.89 -8.23
C GLU A 327 -7.30 -17.53 -6.79
N MET A 328 -6.42 -16.88 -6.03
CA MET A 328 -6.76 -16.31 -4.72
C MET A 328 -7.92 -15.31 -4.82
N CYS A 329 -7.83 -14.34 -5.73
CA CYS A 329 -8.87 -13.35 -5.94
C CYS A 329 -10.19 -13.97 -6.41
N LYS A 330 -10.16 -14.97 -7.30
CA LYS A 330 -11.37 -15.71 -7.70
C LYS A 330 -12.07 -16.38 -6.51
N LYS A 331 -11.30 -17.05 -5.64
CA LYS A 331 -11.85 -17.70 -4.44
C LYS A 331 -12.45 -16.68 -3.46
N ILE A 332 -11.80 -15.54 -3.28
CA ILE A 332 -12.31 -14.42 -2.47
C ILE A 332 -13.62 -13.86 -3.06
N ILE A 333 -13.65 -13.56 -4.36
CA ILE A 333 -14.85 -13.04 -5.03
C ILE A 333 -16.01 -14.04 -4.94
N ALA A 334 -15.73 -15.34 -5.13
CA ALA A 334 -16.72 -16.41 -5.00
C ALA A 334 -17.30 -16.53 -3.58
N SER A 335 -16.58 -16.07 -2.55
CA SER A 335 -17.08 -16.01 -1.16
C SER A 335 -17.98 -14.80 -0.88
N GLY A 336 -18.18 -13.92 -1.85
CA GLY A 336 -19.04 -12.73 -1.75
C GLY A 336 -18.28 -11.43 -1.43
N ILE A 337 -16.97 -11.47 -1.23
CA ILE A 337 -16.13 -10.28 -1.00
C ILE A 337 -15.75 -9.67 -2.34
N ARG A 338 -16.24 -8.46 -2.62
CA ARG A 338 -16.13 -7.79 -3.93
C ARG A 338 -15.18 -6.60 -3.93
N THR A 339 -14.29 -6.50 -2.95
CA THR A 339 -13.25 -5.47 -2.89
C THR A 339 -11.88 -6.13 -2.82
N LEU A 340 -10.92 -5.66 -3.62
CA LEU A 340 -9.55 -6.18 -3.65
C LEU A 340 -8.55 -5.03 -3.45
N HIS A 341 -7.61 -5.16 -2.53
CA HIS A 341 -6.55 -4.17 -2.33
C HIS A 341 -5.20 -4.73 -2.78
N MET A 342 -4.60 -4.14 -3.81
CA MET A 342 -3.37 -4.64 -4.43
C MET A 342 -2.14 -3.93 -3.89
N TYR A 343 -1.26 -4.68 -3.22
CA TYR A 343 0.06 -4.20 -2.83
C TYR A 343 0.99 -4.18 -4.03
N THR A 344 1.16 -3.02 -4.66
CA THR A 344 1.83 -2.91 -5.97
C THR A 344 3.34 -3.01 -5.88
N LEU A 345 3.91 -2.71 -4.72
CA LEU A 345 5.35 -2.47 -4.54
C LEU A 345 5.93 -1.44 -5.52
N ASN A 346 5.14 -0.43 -5.91
CA ASN A 346 5.47 0.51 -6.98
C ASN A 346 5.78 -0.20 -8.32
N THR A 347 5.10 -1.31 -8.60
CA THR A 347 5.16 -2.04 -9.87
C THR A 347 3.75 -2.27 -10.42
N ASP A 348 3.59 -2.22 -11.73
CA ASP A 348 2.29 -2.28 -12.42
C ASP A 348 1.98 -3.69 -12.94
N LYS A 349 2.93 -4.33 -13.63
CA LYS A 349 2.73 -5.55 -14.42
C LYS A 349 1.86 -6.63 -13.75
N SER A 350 2.26 -7.11 -12.58
CA SER A 350 1.59 -8.27 -11.96
C SER A 350 0.22 -7.92 -11.39
N ALA A 351 0.06 -6.73 -10.80
CA ALA A 351 -1.22 -6.27 -10.29
C ALA A 351 -2.23 -6.08 -11.43
N LEU A 352 -1.81 -5.45 -12.53
CA LEU A 352 -2.67 -5.25 -13.70
C LEU A 352 -3.02 -6.57 -14.39
N ALA A 353 -2.05 -7.49 -14.54
CA ALA A 353 -2.32 -8.80 -15.15
C ALA A 353 -3.32 -9.64 -14.33
N ILE A 354 -3.26 -9.59 -12.99
CA ILE A 354 -4.28 -10.23 -12.13
C ILE A 354 -5.65 -9.62 -12.39
N LEU A 355 -5.76 -8.29 -12.41
CA LEU A 355 -7.03 -7.61 -12.66
C LEU A 355 -7.60 -7.90 -14.06
N MET A 356 -6.74 -8.03 -15.09
CA MET A 356 -7.15 -8.46 -16.42
C MET A 356 -7.69 -9.88 -16.43
N ASN A 357 -7.00 -10.82 -15.78
CA ASN A 357 -7.44 -12.22 -15.71
C ASN A 357 -8.79 -12.36 -14.99
N LEU A 358 -9.11 -11.42 -14.11
CA LEU A 358 -10.41 -11.32 -13.42
C LEU A 358 -11.48 -10.59 -14.24
N GLY A 359 -11.13 -10.04 -15.41
CA GLY A 359 -12.04 -9.26 -16.26
C GLY A 359 -12.41 -7.89 -15.68
N LEU A 360 -11.62 -7.36 -14.75
CA LEU A 360 -11.91 -6.09 -14.07
C LEU A 360 -11.35 -4.87 -14.80
N ILE A 361 -10.35 -5.08 -15.66
CA ILE A 361 -9.73 -4.05 -16.49
C ILE A 361 -9.51 -4.59 -17.90
N GLU A 362 -9.42 -3.70 -18.88
CA GLU A 362 -9.21 -4.06 -20.29
C GLU A 362 -7.76 -3.84 -20.70
N GLU A 363 -7.23 -4.75 -21.52
CA GLU A 363 -5.87 -4.62 -22.11
C GLU A 363 -5.74 -3.38 -22.99
N SER A 364 -6.85 -2.90 -23.58
CA SER A 364 -6.94 -1.71 -24.42
C SER A 364 -6.51 -0.40 -23.73
N LYS A 365 -6.42 -0.40 -22.40
CA LYS A 365 -6.12 0.77 -21.57
C LYS A 365 -4.70 0.79 -21.01
N ILE A 366 -3.83 -0.15 -21.39
CA ILE A 366 -2.46 -0.27 -20.85
C ILE A 366 -1.42 0.46 -21.70
#